data_AF-A0AAF0RD25-F1
#
_entry.id   AF-A0AAF0RD25-F1
#
_cell.length_a   1.000
_cell.length_b   1.000
_cell.length_c   1.000
_cell.angle_alpha   90.00
_cell.angle_beta   90.00
_cell.angle_gamma   90.00
#
_symmetry.space_group_name_H-M   'P 1'
#
loop_
_entity.id
_entity.type
_entity.pdbx_description
1 polymer ?
#
loop_
_entity_poly.entity_id
_entity_poly.type
_entity_poly.pdbx_seq_one_letter_code
_entity_poly.pdbx_strand_id
1 'polypeptide(L)' 'MPRRVTEALYSWEEAGALAKDRTRWRIIPASIWWAIWKERNSRCFEGIENSVQDVKLNCILLLCFWCNQ' A
#
# COMPACT_ATOMS: atom_id res chain seq x y z
N MET A 1 -11.21 -8.57 11.23
CA MET A 1 -10.51 -7.30 10.95
C MET A 1 -9.42 -7.13 12.00
N PRO A 2 -8.14 -7.04 11.62
CA PRO A 2 -7.05 -6.75 12.55
C PRO A 2 -7.32 -5.42 13.27
N ARG A 3 -7.06 -5.33 14.58
CA ARG A 3 -7.24 -4.09 15.37
C ARG A 3 -5.96 -3.28 15.48
N ARG A 4 -4.81 -3.93 15.25
CA ARG A 4 -3.49 -3.31 15.31
C ARG A 4 -2.77 -3.46 13.97
N VAL A 5 -1.90 -2.49 13.67
CA VAL A 5 -1.03 -2.54 12.48
C VAL A 5 -0.17 -3.81 12.49
N THR A 6 0.33 -4.21 13.66
CA THR A 6 1.13 -5.43 13.82
C THR A 6 0.35 -6.69 13.50
N GLU A 7 -0.92 -6.77 13.89
CA GLU A 7 -1.81 -7.88 13.55
C GLU A 7 -2.07 -7.93 12.04
N ALA A 8 -2.27 -6.77 11.41
CA ALA A 8 -2.46 -6.68 9.96
C ALA A 8 -1.21 -7.13 9.18
N LEU A 9 -0.02 -6.70 9.60
CA LEU A 9 1.25 -7.12 9.00
C LEU A 9 1.51 -8.61 9.22
N TYR A 10 1.21 -9.13 10.41
CA TYR A 10 1.34 -10.55 10.69
C TYR A 10 0.44 -11.38 9.78
N SER A 11 -0.86 -11.04 9.69
CA SER A 11 -1.78 -11.72 8.77
C SER A 11 -1.36 -11.60 7.30
N TRP A 12 -0.79 -10.45 6.90
CA TRP A 12 -0.25 -10.27 5.55
C TRP A 12 0.94 -11.19 5.28
N GLU A 13 1.87 -11.26 6.22
CA GLU A 13 3.05 -12.12 6.11
C GLU A 13 2.67 -13.60 6.00
N GLU A 14 1.71 -14.06 6.81
CA GLU A 14 1.18 -15.43 6.77
C GLU A 14 0.53 -15.74 5.41
N ALA A 15 -0.26 -14.82 4.87
CA ALA A 15 -0.86 -14.97 3.54
C ALA A 15 0.20 -15.05 2.41
N GLY A 16 1.38 -14.46 2.63
CA GLY A 16 2.51 -14.49 1.72
C GLY A 16 3.50 -15.63 1.96
N ALA A 17 3.18 -16.63 2.79
CA ALA A 17 4.12 -17.70 3.12
C ALA A 17 4.65 -18.45 1.88
N LEU A 18 3.81 -18.55 0.82
CA LEU A 18 4.15 -19.18 -0.47
C LEU A 18 4.50 -18.17 -1.58
N ALA A 19 4.67 -16.89 -1.26
CA ALA A 19 5.04 -15.89 -2.24
C ALA A 19 6.42 -16.20 -2.82
N LYS A 20 6.54 -16.19 -4.15
CA LYS A 20 7.81 -16.42 -4.86
C LYS A 20 8.91 -15.43 -4.44
N ASP A 21 8.52 -14.20 -4.13
CA ASP A 21 9.41 -13.15 -3.64
C ASP A 21 8.78 -12.51 -2.39
N ARG A 22 9.25 -12.96 -1.22
CA ARG A 22 8.78 -12.44 0.08
C ARG A 22 9.19 -11.00 0.33
N THR A 23 10.28 -10.54 -0.26
CA THR A 23 10.74 -9.15 -0.13
C THR A 23 9.73 -8.23 -0.81
N ARG A 24 9.37 -8.52 -2.06
CA ARG A 24 8.32 -7.76 -2.78
C ARG A 24 6.96 -7.88 -2.10
N TRP A 25 6.62 -9.06 -1.58
CA TRP A 25 5.37 -9.26 -0.84
C TRP A 25 5.24 -8.32 0.37
N ARG A 26 6.33 -8.13 1.11
CA ARG A 26 6.39 -7.24 2.28
C ARG A 26 6.29 -5.76 1.95
N ILE A 27 6.55 -5.36 0.71
CA ILE A 27 6.45 -3.97 0.25
C ILE A 27 4.99 -3.54 0.04
N ILE A 28 4.11 -4.49 -0.35
CA ILE A 28 2.73 -4.20 -0.76
C ILE A 28 1.94 -3.41 0.30
N PRO A 29 1.92 -3.79 1.60
CA PRO A 29 1.17 -3.04 2.61
C PRO A 29 1.63 -1.59 2.73
N ALA A 30 2.95 -1.36 2.67
CA ALA A 30 3.51 -0.02 2.72
C ALA A 30 3.08 0.80 1.50
N SER A 31 3.04 0.20 0.30
CA SER A 31 2.58 0.90 -0.90
C SER A 31 1.11 1.31 -0.81
N ILE A 32 0.26 0.43 -0.30
CA ILE A 32 -1.17 0.70 -0.07
C ILE A 32 -1.34 1.84 0.94
N TRP A 33 -0.70 1.74 2.11
CA TRP A 33 -0.82 2.75 3.16
C TRP A 33 -0.30 4.11 2.71
N TRP A 34 0.81 4.15 1.98
CA TRP A 34 1.36 5.39 1.46
C TRP A 34 0.43 6.04 0.42
N ALA A 35 -0.13 5.26 -0.50
CA ALA A 35 -1.08 5.77 -1.49
C ALA A 35 -2.34 6.35 -0.82
N ILE A 36 -2.90 5.65 0.16
CA ILE A 36 -4.05 6.14 0.93
C ILE A 36 -3.70 7.39 1.74
N TRP A 37 -2.55 7.39 2.41
CA TRP A 37 -2.08 8.55 3.17
C TRP A 37 -1.94 9.77 2.25
N LYS A 38 -1.31 9.62 1.08
CA LYS A 38 -1.15 10.71 0.11
C LYS A 38 -2.50 11.25 -0.36
N GLU A 39 -3.43 10.37 -0.75
CA GLU A 39 -4.78 10.77 -1.18
C GLU A 39 -5.53 11.54 -0.07
N ARG A 40 -5.48 11.04 1.16
CA ARG A 40 -6.12 11.70 2.31
C ARG A 40 -5.54 13.09 2.55
N ASN A 41 -4.23 13.25 2.47
CA ASN A 41 -3.59 14.55 2.64
C ASN A 41 -3.95 15.51 1.50
N SER A 42 -3.94 15.04 0.26
CA SER A 42 -4.31 15.86 -0.90
C SER A 42 -5.76 16.37 -0.79
N ARG A 43 -6.70 15.52 -0.37
CA ARG A 43 -8.09 15.93 -0.09
C ARG A 43 -8.18 16.95 1.04
N CYS A 44 -7.50 16.72 2.15
CA CYS A 44 -7.62 17.55 3.35
C CYS A 44 -6.90 18.90 3.25
N PHE A 45 -5.76 18.95 2.55
CA PHE A 45 -4.85 20.10 2.58
C PHE A 45 -4.73 20.81 1.22
N GLU A 46 -5.02 20.12 0.12
CA GLU A 46 -4.87 20.67 -1.24
C GLU A 46 -6.23 20.83 -1.94
N GLY A 47 -7.31 20.26 -1.38
CA GLY A 47 -8.64 20.27 -1.98
C GLY A 47 -8.73 19.44 -3.27
N ILE A 48 -7.75 18.57 -3.51
CA ILE A 48 -7.69 17.71 -4.69
C ILE A 48 -8.31 16.36 -4.34
N GLU A 49 -9.25 15.91 -5.17
CA GLU A 49 -9.88 14.60 -5.06
C GLU A 49 -9.60 13.78 -6.32
N ASN A 50 -8.81 12.71 -6.18
CA ASN A 50 -8.54 11.81 -7.28
C ASN A 50 -9.61 10.73 -7.39
N SER A 51 -9.81 10.21 -8.61
CA SER A 51 -10.70 9.07 -8.79
C SER A 51 -10.13 7.83 -8.11
N VAL A 52 -10.99 6.87 -7.76
CA VAL A 52 -10.54 5.58 -7.20
C VAL A 52 -9.55 4.87 -8.12
N GLN A 53 -9.68 5.04 -9.44
CA GLN A 53 -8.76 4.42 -10.41
C GLN A 53 -7.38 5.07 -10.36
N ASP A 54 -7.31 6.39 -10.22
CA ASP A 54 -6.05 7.11 -10.08
C ASP A 54 -5.32 6.71 -8.79
N VAL A 55 -6.05 6.57 -7.68
CA VAL A 55 -5.47 6.10 -6.40
C VAL A 55 -4.91 4.68 -6.54
N LYS A 56 -5.64 3.78 -7.21
CA LYS A 56 -5.16 2.41 -7.51
C LYS A 56 -3.91 2.43 -8.38
N LEU A 57 -3.91 3.22 -9.45
CA LEU A 57 -2.77 3.36 -10.35
C LEU A 57 -1.55 3.89 -9.60
N ASN A 58 -1.71 4.93 -8.78
CA ASN A 58 -0.65 5.48 -7.94
C ASN A 58 -0.07 4.44 -6.96
N CYS A 59 -0.92 3.59 -6.38
CA CYS A 59 -0.47 2.49 -5.53
C CYS A 59 0.37 1.47 -6.30
N ILE A 60 -0.04 1.09 -7.51
CA ILE A 60 0.68 0.13 -8.36
C ILE A 60 2.03 0.72 -8.82
N LEU A 61 2.03 1.98 -9.28
CA LEU A 61 3.26 2.67 -9.69
C LEU A 61 4.26 2.77 -8.54
N LEU A 62 3.79 3.07 -7.33
CA LEU A 62 4.63 3.13 -6.14
C LEU A 62 5.22 1.76 -5.78
N LEU A 63 4.41 0.69 -5.86
CA LEU A 63 4.88 -0.67 -5.65
C LEU A 63 5.97 -1.04 -6.66
N CYS A 64 5.75 -0.76 -7.95
CA CYS A 64 6.73 -0.98 -9.01
C CYS A 64 8.02 -0.18 -8.76
N PHE A 65 7.91 1.08 -8.34
CA PHE A 65 9.07 1.90 -8.02
C PHE A 65 9.90 1.32 -6.87
N TRP A 66 9.27 0.92 -5.76
CA TRP A 66 9.98 0.34 -4.61
C TRP A 66 10.51 -1.07 -4.84
N CYS A 67 9.88 -1.86 -5.71
CA CYS A 67 10.40 -3.19 -6.08
C CYS A 67 11.62 -3.14 -7.01
N ASN A 68 11.94 -1.98 -7.58
CA ASN A 68 13.03 -1.77 -8.53
C ASN A 68 14.15 -0.85 -7.98
N GLN A 69 14.15 -0.56 -6.67
CA GLN A 69 15.31 0.02 -5.99
C GLN A 69 16.28 -1.07 -5.56
#